data_AF-A0A932GFE1-F1
#
_entry.id   AF-A0A932GFE1-F1
#
_cell.length_a   1.000
_cell.length_b   1.000
_cell.length_c   1.000
_cell.angle_alpha   90.00
_cell.angle_beta   90.00
_cell.angle_gamma   90.00
#
_symmetry.space_group_name_H-M   'P 1'
#
loop_
_entity.id
_entity.type
_entity.pdbx_description
1 polymer ?
#
loop_
_entity_poly.entity_id
_entity_poly.type
_entity_poly.pdbx_seq_one_letter_code
_entity_poly.pdbx_strand_id
1 'polypeptide(L)'
;MKKLSLREKSILAGLYLSKFDTEGLRYLDFDNFAEAFNVIGLALGVQPASVKNYRDEFDPLFPNNRKGWHKRPIRDYCKAIYDTFNGLRLDEFAKLLKQIVYKEHDIDVLMEEVARKEGVGEQTFAKRLITGQAAEQYFKTKYKEIDLFAGFEIEDTTKLGCGFDFRLISPSIFYGVEVKGMNEPSGNIAMTNKEHSVASLLKNRYFLFVVKNFRENPFHEFFQDPLGGKLIFNRVEQRTVQINWTTKV
;
A
#
# COMPACT_ATOMS: atom_id res chain seq x y z
N MET A 1 9.77 1.60 22.43
CA MET A 1 8.30 1.51 22.47
C MET A 1 7.90 0.05 22.34
N LYS A 2 6.91 -0.46 23.09
CA LYS A 2 6.40 -1.83 22.89
C LYS A 2 5.86 -1.97 21.46
N LYS A 3 6.14 -3.09 20.79
CA LYS A 3 5.63 -3.35 19.42
C LYS A 3 4.10 -3.40 19.47
N LEU A 4 3.44 -2.52 18.72
CA LEU A 4 1.99 -2.47 18.61
C LEU A 4 1.48 -3.72 17.88
N SER A 5 0.43 -4.34 18.43
CA SER A 5 -0.32 -5.41 17.77
C SER A 5 -1.07 -4.90 16.54
N LEU A 6 -1.45 -5.81 15.65
CA LEU A 6 -2.20 -5.46 14.44
C LEU A 6 -3.51 -4.72 14.74
N ARG A 7 -4.18 -5.11 15.84
CA ARG A 7 -5.39 -4.43 16.32
C ARG A 7 -5.09 -3.00 16.74
N GLU A 8 -4.06 -2.79 17.55
CA GLU A 8 -3.66 -1.45 18.01
C GLU A 8 -3.25 -0.57 16.84
N LYS A 9 -2.53 -1.10 15.84
CA LYS A 9 -2.22 -0.39 14.59
C LYS A 9 -3.48 0.09 13.86
N SER A 10 -4.48 -0.78 13.75
CA SER A 10 -5.76 -0.46 13.08
C SER A 10 -6.57 0.59 13.86
N ILE A 11 -6.56 0.50 15.20
CA ILE A 11 -7.18 1.49 16.08
C ILE A 11 -6.48 2.84 15.93
N LEU A 12 -5.16 2.85 15.90
CA LEU A 12 -4.33 4.04 15.75
C LEU A 12 -4.63 4.76 14.42
N ALA A 13 -4.79 4.01 13.33
CA ALA A 13 -5.24 4.54 12.05
C ALA A 13 -6.63 5.18 12.12
N GLY A 14 -7.59 4.51 12.79
CA GLY A 14 -8.93 5.06 13.02
C GLY A 14 -8.90 6.36 13.84
N LEU A 15 -8.08 6.41 14.89
CA LEU A 15 -7.88 7.58 15.74
C LEU A 15 -7.32 8.76 14.93
N TYR A 16 -6.29 8.53 14.12
CA TYR A 16 -5.72 9.55 13.24
C TYR A 16 -6.77 10.16 12.30
N LEU A 17 -7.51 9.30 11.58
CA LEU A 17 -8.52 9.73 10.61
C LEU A 17 -9.74 10.40 11.25
N SER A 18 -10.03 10.12 12.52
CA SER A 18 -11.10 10.78 13.27
C SER A 18 -10.66 12.15 13.81
N LYS A 19 -9.46 12.20 14.39
CA LYS A 19 -8.89 13.40 15.02
C LYS A 19 -8.62 14.51 14.01
N PHE A 20 -7.98 14.18 12.89
CA PHE A 20 -7.53 15.16 11.89
C PHE A 20 -8.45 15.24 10.67
N ASP A 21 -9.43 14.33 10.57
CA ASP A 21 -10.47 14.33 9.55
C ASP A 21 -9.90 14.64 8.14
N THR A 22 -10.47 15.61 7.42
CA THR A 22 -10.04 15.95 6.06
C THR A 22 -8.63 16.54 5.99
N GLU A 23 -8.13 17.15 7.07
CA GLU A 23 -6.75 17.64 7.14
C GLU A 23 -5.76 16.47 7.14
N GLY A 24 -6.04 15.44 7.94
CA GLY A 24 -5.24 14.22 7.98
C GLY A 24 -5.25 13.46 6.65
N LEU A 25 -6.39 13.40 5.96
CA LEU A 25 -6.46 12.83 4.62
C LEU A 25 -5.52 13.53 3.64
N ARG A 26 -5.65 14.86 3.54
CA ARG A 26 -4.82 15.67 2.63
C ARG A 26 -3.35 15.58 3.00
N TYR A 27 -3.04 15.50 4.29
CA TYR A 27 -1.66 15.36 4.76
C TYR A 27 -1.01 14.05 4.29
N LEU A 28 -1.79 12.97 4.17
CA LEU A 28 -1.36 11.67 3.65
C LEU A 28 -1.61 11.51 2.14
N ASP A 29 -2.00 12.58 1.46
CA ASP A 29 -2.29 12.61 0.02
C ASP A 29 -3.45 11.69 -0.41
N PHE A 30 -4.35 11.33 0.51
CA PHE A 30 -5.58 10.59 0.16
C PHE A 30 -6.67 11.54 -0.32
N ASP A 31 -7.35 11.18 -1.41
CA ASP A 31 -8.41 11.97 -2.02
C ASP A 31 -9.70 11.89 -1.21
N ASN A 32 -9.98 10.72 -0.64
CA ASN A 32 -11.16 10.48 0.16
C ASN A 32 -10.93 9.42 1.25
N PHE A 33 -11.90 9.26 2.15
CA PHE A 33 -11.79 8.30 3.24
C PHE A 33 -11.88 6.84 2.80
N ALA A 34 -12.62 6.53 1.73
CA ALA A 34 -12.67 5.16 1.22
C ALA A 34 -11.28 4.71 0.75
N GLU A 35 -10.57 5.57 0.02
CA GLU A 35 -9.18 5.36 -0.34
C GLU A 35 -8.30 5.12 0.89
N ALA A 36 -8.35 6.01 1.88
CA ALA A 36 -7.54 5.87 3.09
C ALA A 36 -7.84 4.55 3.82
N PHE A 37 -9.11 4.16 3.95
CA PHE A 37 -9.48 2.89 4.58
C PHE A 37 -8.98 1.69 3.79
N ASN A 38 -9.13 1.72 2.46
CA ASN A 38 -8.71 0.64 1.59
C ASN A 38 -7.19 0.48 1.62
N VAL A 39 -6.46 1.57 1.39
CA VAL A 39 -5.00 1.57 1.31
C VAL A 39 -4.37 1.24 2.67
N ILE A 40 -4.76 1.92 3.75
CA ILE A 40 -4.18 1.65 5.09
C ILE A 40 -4.59 0.26 5.57
N GLY A 41 -5.86 -0.12 5.42
CA GLY A 41 -6.37 -1.42 5.86
C GLY A 41 -5.64 -2.56 5.16
N LEU A 42 -5.62 -2.54 3.83
CA LEU A 42 -4.95 -3.57 3.03
C LEU A 42 -3.44 -3.58 3.28
N ALA A 43 -2.76 -2.43 3.34
CA ALA A 43 -1.33 -2.39 3.65
C ALA A 43 -1.01 -3.01 5.02
N LEU A 44 -1.86 -2.81 6.03
CA LEU A 44 -1.73 -3.46 7.34
C LEU A 44 -2.10 -4.95 7.32
N GLY A 45 -2.78 -5.43 6.28
CA GLY A 45 -3.32 -6.79 6.22
C GLY A 45 -4.61 -6.98 7.03
N VAL A 46 -5.40 -5.93 7.20
CA VAL A 46 -6.73 -5.98 7.82
C VAL A 46 -7.82 -5.56 6.84
N GLN A 47 -9.07 -5.91 7.15
CA GLN A 47 -10.21 -5.45 6.36
C GLN A 47 -10.31 -3.91 6.44
N PRO A 48 -10.51 -3.20 5.31
CA PRO A 48 -10.71 -1.74 5.29
C PRO A 48 -11.84 -1.27 6.24
N ALA A 49 -12.89 -2.08 6.36
CA ALA A 49 -13.99 -1.84 7.28
C ALA A 49 -13.55 -1.73 8.75
N SER A 50 -12.46 -2.42 9.16
CA SER A 50 -11.91 -2.31 10.50
C SER A 50 -11.40 -0.90 10.80
N VAL A 51 -10.65 -0.30 9.87
CA VAL A 51 -10.12 1.08 10.02
C VAL A 51 -11.27 2.09 10.09
N LYS A 52 -12.27 1.94 9.21
CA LYS A 52 -13.50 2.74 9.23
C LYS A 52 -14.22 2.62 10.58
N ASN A 53 -14.41 1.40 11.07
CA ASN A 53 -15.10 1.15 12.34
C ASN A 53 -14.37 1.78 13.53
N TYR A 54 -13.03 1.75 13.54
CA TYR A 54 -12.26 2.43 14.58
C TYR A 54 -12.36 3.94 14.48
N ARG A 55 -12.39 4.52 13.26
CA ARG A 55 -12.70 5.93 13.10
C ARG A 55 -14.07 6.27 13.71
N ASP A 56 -15.11 5.49 13.38
CA ASP A 56 -16.46 5.68 13.91
C ASP A 56 -16.51 5.58 15.45
N GLU A 57 -15.64 4.77 16.08
CA GLU A 57 -15.50 4.72 17.54
C GLU A 57 -14.99 6.05 18.14
N PHE A 58 -14.09 6.75 17.45
CA PHE A 58 -13.47 7.99 17.94
C PHE A 58 -14.18 9.27 17.51
N ASP A 59 -15.00 9.23 16.45
CA ASP A 59 -15.71 10.41 15.93
C ASP A 59 -16.48 11.21 17.01
N PRO A 60 -17.16 10.58 18.00
CA PRO A 60 -17.81 11.33 19.09
C PRO A 60 -16.89 12.16 19.98
N LEU A 61 -15.57 11.91 19.95
CA LEU A 61 -14.58 12.57 20.82
C LEU A 61 -13.96 13.82 20.20
N PHE A 62 -14.22 14.09 18.91
CA PHE A 62 -13.63 15.21 18.18
C PHE A 62 -14.70 16.12 17.58
N PRO A 63 -14.39 17.41 17.37
CA PRO A 63 -15.33 18.36 16.76
C PRO A 63 -15.40 18.15 15.24
N ASN A 64 -15.89 17.00 14.80
CA ASN A 64 -16.13 16.69 13.40
C ASN A 64 -17.63 16.50 13.12
N ASN A 65 -18.02 16.55 11.85
CA ASN A 65 -19.44 16.49 11.46
C ASN A 65 -20.05 15.07 11.55
N ARG A 66 -19.27 14.06 11.97
CA ARG A 66 -19.70 12.67 12.01
C ARG A 66 -20.12 12.29 13.42
N LYS A 67 -21.27 11.64 13.52
CA LYS A 67 -21.77 11.16 14.82
C LYS A 67 -21.01 9.94 15.34
N GLY A 68 -20.43 9.11 14.47
CA GLY A 68 -19.84 7.83 14.84
C GLY A 68 -20.71 6.97 15.77
N TRP A 69 -20.06 6.17 16.59
CA TRP A 69 -20.68 5.30 17.60
C TRP A 69 -20.96 6.05 18.92
N HIS A 70 -21.80 7.09 18.85
CA HIS A 70 -22.17 7.96 19.99
C HIS A 70 -23.18 7.38 20.99
N LYS A 71 -23.85 6.26 20.70
CA LYS A 71 -24.92 5.69 21.55
C LYS A 71 -24.40 4.74 22.65
N ARG A 72 -23.09 4.64 22.83
CA ARG A 72 -22.45 3.78 23.83
C ARG A 72 -21.11 4.40 24.26
N PRO A 73 -20.56 4.02 25.43
CA PRO A 73 -19.20 4.40 25.78
C PRO A 73 -18.18 3.80 24.80
N ILE A 74 -17.03 4.47 24.72
CA ILE A 74 -15.87 3.97 24.00
C ILE A 74 -15.39 2.64 24.60
N ARG A 75 -14.96 1.70 23.76
CA ARG A 75 -14.37 0.43 24.23
C ARG A 75 -13.06 0.67 24.96
N ASP A 76 -12.82 -0.06 26.06
CA ASP A 76 -11.64 0.12 26.91
C ASP A 76 -10.31 0.06 26.16
N TYR A 77 -10.17 -0.86 25.21
CA TYR A 77 -8.95 -0.98 24.41
C TYR A 77 -8.78 0.16 23.40
N CYS A 78 -9.86 0.78 22.91
CA CYS A 78 -9.80 1.99 22.09
C CYS A 78 -9.45 3.19 22.97
N LYS A 79 -10.03 3.25 24.17
CA LYS A 79 -9.73 4.28 25.16
C LYS A 79 -8.24 4.28 25.54
N ALA A 80 -7.64 3.10 25.75
CA ALA A 80 -6.21 2.99 26.06
C ALA A 80 -5.32 3.60 24.95
N ILE A 81 -5.66 3.38 23.68
CA ILE A 81 -4.96 3.99 22.54
C ILE A 81 -5.23 5.50 22.48
N TYR A 82 -6.46 5.94 22.70
CA TYR A 82 -6.79 7.37 22.77
C TYR A 82 -5.99 8.08 23.86
N ASP A 83 -6.03 7.59 25.10
CA ASP A 83 -5.34 8.20 26.24
C ASP A 83 -3.82 8.30 25.98
N THR A 84 -3.25 7.34 25.25
CA THR A 84 -1.81 7.30 24.94
C THR A 84 -1.42 8.24 23.80
N PHE A 85 -2.19 8.28 22.71
CA PHE A 85 -1.75 8.90 21.44
C PHE A 85 -2.53 10.17 21.06
N ASN A 86 -3.64 10.49 21.74
CA ASN A 86 -4.43 11.68 21.43
C ASN A 86 -3.66 13.00 21.62
N GLY A 87 -2.56 13.02 22.38
CA GLY A 87 -1.73 14.23 22.51
C GLY A 87 -0.94 14.61 21.25
N LEU A 88 -0.72 13.66 20.33
CA LEU A 88 0.18 13.87 19.17
C LEU A 88 -0.37 14.90 18.17
N ARG A 89 0.51 15.76 17.65
CA ARG A 89 0.16 16.69 16.57
C ARG A 89 0.08 15.98 15.22
N LEU A 90 -0.49 16.64 14.21
CA LEU A 90 -0.75 16.04 12.89
C LEU A 90 0.50 15.41 12.27
N ASP A 91 1.63 16.13 12.28
CA ASP A 91 2.89 15.69 11.69
C ASP A 91 3.51 14.51 12.44
N GLU A 92 3.48 14.54 13.77
CA GLU A 92 3.98 13.47 14.65
C GLU A 92 3.15 12.20 14.48
N PHE A 93 1.82 12.36 14.44
CA PHE A 93 0.90 11.24 14.30
C PHE A 93 0.98 10.66 12.88
N ALA A 94 1.09 11.49 11.84
CA ALA A 94 1.28 11.00 10.47
C ALA A 94 2.57 10.20 10.32
N LYS A 95 3.69 10.66 10.92
CA LYS A 95 4.96 9.91 10.98
C LYS A 95 4.79 8.57 11.68
N LEU A 96 4.09 8.56 12.83
CA LEU A 96 3.79 7.33 13.56
C LEU A 96 2.89 6.38 12.74
N LEU A 97 1.94 6.91 11.97
CA LEU A 97 1.08 6.09 11.12
C LEU A 97 1.87 5.45 9.99
N LYS A 98 2.71 6.22 9.29
CA LYS A 98 3.65 5.69 8.28
C LYS A 98 4.53 4.60 8.87
N GLN A 99 5.07 4.84 10.07
CA GLN A 99 5.86 3.88 10.86
C GLN A 99 5.21 2.50 11.01
N ILE A 100 3.91 2.46 11.29
CA ILE A 100 3.23 1.20 11.57
C ILE A 100 2.69 0.52 10.31
N VAL A 101 2.47 1.30 9.24
CA VAL A 101 1.94 0.82 7.95
C VAL A 101 3.06 0.27 7.09
N TYR A 102 4.22 0.92 7.04
CA TYR A 102 5.35 0.49 6.22
C TYR A 102 5.84 -0.92 6.57
N LYS A 103 5.96 -1.75 5.53
CA LYS A 103 6.47 -3.13 5.61
C LYS A 103 7.89 -3.14 6.19
N GLU A 104 8.74 -2.21 5.76
CA GLU A 104 10.15 -2.09 6.17
C GLU A 104 10.44 -0.66 6.62
N HIS A 105 9.90 -0.28 7.79
CA HIS A 105 9.91 1.09 8.28
C HIS A 105 11.23 1.86 8.07
N ASP A 106 12.36 1.31 8.52
CA ASP A 106 13.65 2.01 8.48
C ASP A 106 14.11 2.26 7.03
N ILE A 107 13.87 1.30 6.13
CA ILE A 107 14.23 1.41 4.71
C ILE A 107 13.28 2.40 4.02
N ASP A 108 11.99 2.27 4.26
CA ASP A 108 10.95 3.06 3.61
C ASP A 108 11.07 4.54 3.99
N VAL A 109 11.36 4.85 5.26
CA VAL A 109 11.65 6.24 5.70
C VAL A 109 12.94 6.77 5.13
N LEU A 110 14.00 5.97 5.07
CA LEU A 110 15.24 6.39 4.44
C LEU A 110 15.03 6.74 2.97
N MET A 111 14.22 5.94 2.26
CA MET A 111 13.85 6.21 0.86
C MET A 111 13.06 7.50 0.72
N GLU A 112 12.09 7.77 1.60
CA GLU A 112 11.38 9.06 1.64
C GLU A 112 12.34 10.25 1.86
N GLU A 113 13.26 10.14 2.82
CA GLU A 113 14.22 11.21 3.11
C GLU A 113 15.17 11.50 1.95
N VAL A 114 15.60 10.45 1.24
CA VAL A 114 16.43 10.58 0.03
C VAL A 114 15.61 11.24 -1.09
N ALA A 115 14.39 10.77 -1.36
CA ALA A 115 13.51 11.35 -2.37
C ALA A 115 13.24 12.84 -2.10
N ARG A 116 13.05 13.23 -0.83
CA ARG A 116 12.90 14.63 -0.42
C ARG A 116 14.14 15.46 -0.75
N LYS A 117 15.34 14.94 -0.48
CA LYS A 117 16.60 15.63 -0.80
C LYS A 117 16.81 15.77 -2.31
N GLU A 118 16.30 14.83 -3.10
CA GLU A 118 16.36 14.85 -4.57
C GLU A 118 15.27 15.72 -5.23
N GLY A 119 14.40 16.36 -4.43
CA GLY A 119 13.32 17.22 -4.95
C GLY A 119 12.17 16.44 -5.59
N VAL A 120 12.10 15.13 -5.38
CA VAL A 120 10.95 14.30 -5.75
C VAL A 120 9.85 14.56 -4.70
N GLY A 121 8.62 14.84 -5.14
CA GLY A 121 7.50 15.14 -4.25
C GLY A 121 7.29 14.06 -3.18
N GLU A 122 7.70 14.37 -1.94
CA GLU A 122 7.78 13.45 -0.78
C GLU A 122 6.44 12.72 -0.52
N GLN A 123 5.31 13.43 -0.59
CA GLN A 123 4.00 12.88 -0.29
C GLN A 123 3.48 11.93 -1.37
N THR A 124 3.77 12.21 -2.64
CA THR A 124 3.40 11.33 -3.75
C THR A 124 4.18 10.02 -3.71
N PHE A 125 5.44 10.05 -3.26
CA PHE A 125 6.25 8.84 -3.10
C PHE A 125 5.71 7.95 -1.96
N ALA A 126 5.42 8.54 -0.81
CA ALA A 126 4.80 7.86 0.34
C ALA A 126 3.50 7.14 -0.07
N LYS A 127 2.58 7.88 -0.72
CA LYS A 127 1.31 7.34 -1.20
C LYS A 127 1.52 6.16 -2.16
N ARG A 128 2.43 6.29 -3.12
CA ARG A 128 2.76 5.21 -4.08
C ARG A 128 3.25 3.96 -3.36
N LEU A 129 4.11 4.11 -2.37
CA LEU A 129 4.66 3.00 -1.60
C LEU A 129 3.56 2.25 -0.82
N ILE A 130 2.70 2.97 -0.10
CA ILE A 130 1.60 2.33 0.65
C ILE A 130 0.58 1.69 -0.30
N THR A 131 0.29 2.33 -1.44
CA THR A 131 -0.63 1.77 -2.45
C THR A 131 -0.07 0.50 -3.07
N GLY A 132 1.23 0.46 -3.36
CA GLY A 132 1.93 -0.76 -3.80
C GLY A 132 1.82 -1.88 -2.77
N GLN A 133 2.14 -1.58 -1.51
CA GLN A 133 2.00 -2.55 -0.41
C GLN A 133 0.56 -3.03 -0.23
N ALA A 134 -0.43 -2.15 -0.37
CA ALA A 134 -1.84 -2.50 -0.31
C ALA A 134 -2.23 -3.47 -1.45
N ALA A 135 -1.71 -3.25 -2.66
CA ALA A 135 -1.94 -4.13 -3.80
C ALA A 135 -1.27 -5.51 -3.62
N GLU A 136 -0.02 -5.54 -3.14
CA GLU A 136 0.69 -6.79 -2.80
C GLU A 136 -0.10 -7.61 -1.77
N GLN A 137 -0.57 -6.96 -0.71
CA GLN A 137 -1.31 -7.64 0.35
C GLN A 137 -2.68 -8.09 -0.13
N TYR A 138 -3.36 -7.31 -0.98
CA TYR A 138 -4.57 -7.73 -1.65
C TYR A 138 -4.32 -9.01 -2.46
N PHE A 139 -3.27 -9.05 -3.29
CA PHE A 139 -2.90 -10.24 -4.06
C PHE A 139 -2.68 -11.46 -3.16
N LYS A 140 -1.91 -11.32 -2.07
CA LYS A 140 -1.68 -12.41 -1.09
C LYS A 140 -2.97 -13.00 -0.52
N THR A 141 -4.01 -12.19 -0.34
CA THR A 141 -5.31 -12.66 0.14
C THR A 141 -6.18 -13.30 -0.93
N LYS A 142 -5.96 -12.95 -2.21
CA LYS A 142 -6.85 -13.32 -3.32
C LYS A 142 -6.31 -14.38 -4.25
N TYR A 143 -5.00 -14.58 -4.33
CA TYR A 143 -4.44 -15.50 -5.32
C TYR A 143 -4.97 -16.94 -5.20
N LYS A 144 -5.22 -17.44 -3.99
CA LYS A 144 -5.80 -18.79 -3.78
C LYS A 144 -7.26 -18.92 -4.24
N GLU A 145 -7.98 -17.80 -4.39
CA GLU A 145 -9.35 -17.78 -4.93
C GLU A 145 -9.37 -17.83 -6.47
N ILE A 146 -8.22 -17.70 -7.12
CA ILE A 146 -8.09 -17.73 -8.59
C ILE A 146 -7.75 -19.15 -8.99
N ASP A 147 -8.62 -19.80 -9.77
CA ASP A 147 -8.48 -21.21 -10.17
C ASP A 147 -7.09 -21.54 -10.74
N LEU A 148 -6.53 -20.64 -11.56
CA LEU A 148 -5.20 -20.78 -12.15
C LEU A 148 -4.06 -20.85 -11.13
N PHE A 149 -4.22 -20.20 -9.98
CA PHE A 149 -3.19 -20.05 -8.95
C PHE A 149 -3.48 -20.87 -7.69
N ALA A 150 -4.68 -21.43 -7.53
CA ALA A 150 -5.15 -22.09 -6.31
C ALA A 150 -4.23 -23.23 -5.83
N GLY A 151 -3.59 -23.95 -6.76
CA GLY A 151 -2.67 -25.06 -6.47
C GLY A 151 -1.20 -24.67 -6.29
N PHE A 152 -0.87 -23.37 -6.31
CA PHE A 152 0.51 -22.88 -6.20
C PHE A 152 0.81 -22.37 -4.79
N GLU A 153 2.05 -22.59 -4.35
CA GLU A 153 2.60 -21.93 -3.17
C GLU A 153 3.24 -20.59 -3.55
N ILE A 154 3.10 -19.59 -2.69
CA ILE A 154 3.59 -18.23 -2.95
C ILE A 154 4.92 -17.98 -2.23
N GLU A 155 5.85 -17.36 -2.94
CA GLU A 155 7.08 -16.83 -2.39
C GLU A 155 7.18 -15.33 -2.70
N ASP A 156 7.53 -14.54 -1.68
CA ASP A 156 7.73 -13.09 -1.78
C ASP A 156 9.14 -12.78 -2.31
N THR A 157 9.22 -12.23 -3.53
CA THR A 157 10.46 -11.90 -4.22
C THR A 157 10.70 -10.40 -4.36
N THR A 158 9.90 -9.56 -3.68
CA THR A 158 9.94 -8.09 -3.74
C THR A 158 11.34 -7.52 -3.46
N LYS A 159 12.15 -8.19 -2.64
CA LYS A 159 13.51 -7.77 -2.29
C LYS A 159 14.62 -8.32 -3.20
N LEU A 160 14.31 -9.25 -4.11
CA LEU A 160 15.30 -9.88 -4.98
C LEU A 160 15.60 -9.04 -6.22
N GLY A 161 14.75 -8.05 -6.52
CA GLY A 161 14.87 -7.23 -7.73
C GLY A 161 14.91 -8.09 -8.99
N CYS A 162 14.12 -9.16 -9.05
CA CYS A 162 14.15 -10.14 -10.13
C CYS A 162 13.19 -9.82 -11.29
N GLY A 163 12.46 -8.71 -11.22
CA GLY A 163 11.53 -8.23 -12.26
C GLY A 163 10.08 -8.68 -12.10
N PHE A 164 9.75 -9.27 -10.95
CA PHE A 164 8.39 -9.53 -10.47
C PHE A 164 8.36 -9.56 -8.93
N ASP A 165 7.19 -9.29 -8.34
CA ASP A 165 7.00 -9.21 -6.88
C ASP A 165 6.83 -10.58 -6.21
N PHE A 166 6.18 -11.53 -6.88
CA PHE A 166 5.89 -12.86 -6.33
C PHE A 166 6.25 -13.99 -7.29
N ARG A 167 6.74 -15.08 -6.73
CA ARG A 167 6.88 -16.36 -7.42
C ARG A 167 5.78 -17.31 -6.94
N LEU A 168 4.95 -17.79 -7.86
CA LEU A 168 4.01 -18.87 -7.60
C LEU A 168 4.64 -20.18 -8.05
N ILE A 169 4.72 -21.17 -7.16
CA ILE A 169 5.48 -22.42 -7.36
C ILE A 169 4.56 -23.63 -7.29
N SER A 170 4.74 -24.52 -8.26
CA SER A 170 4.27 -25.91 -8.24
C SER A 170 5.47 -26.83 -8.54
N PRO A 171 5.34 -28.16 -8.36
CA PRO A 171 6.46 -29.09 -8.61
C PRO A 171 7.04 -29.04 -10.03
N SER A 172 6.27 -28.67 -11.04
CA SER A 172 6.67 -28.74 -12.46
C SER A 172 6.87 -27.37 -13.12
N ILE A 173 6.31 -26.30 -12.55
CA ILE A 173 6.35 -24.96 -13.15
C ILE A 173 6.28 -23.88 -12.08
N PHE A 174 6.86 -22.72 -12.40
CA PHE A 174 6.64 -21.49 -11.65
C PHE A 174 6.09 -20.37 -12.55
N TYR A 175 5.34 -19.47 -11.93
CA TYR A 175 4.91 -18.21 -12.51
C TYR A 175 5.54 -17.02 -11.76
N GLY A 176 5.96 -16.01 -12.52
CA GLY A 176 6.31 -14.70 -11.97
C GLY A 176 5.09 -13.79 -12.02
N VAL A 177 4.75 -13.15 -10.91
CA VAL A 177 3.62 -12.24 -10.79
C VAL A 177 4.12 -10.87 -10.35
N GLU A 178 3.93 -9.88 -11.21
CA GLU A 178 4.13 -8.47 -10.91
C GLU A 178 2.81 -7.85 -10.48
N VAL A 179 2.78 -7.17 -9.34
CA VAL A 179 1.56 -6.62 -8.75
C VAL A 179 1.58 -5.09 -8.83
N LYS A 180 0.57 -4.51 -9.48
CA LYS A 180 0.42 -3.06 -9.57
C LYS A 180 -0.88 -2.62 -8.91
N GLY A 181 -0.83 -1.48 -8.22
CA GLY A 181 -1.99 -0.84 -7.61
C GLY A 181 -2.38 0.45 -8.33
N MET A 182 -3.68 0.72 -8.47
CA MET A 182 -4.18 1.98 -9.00
C MET A 182 -5.49 2.44 -8.36
N ASN A 183 -5.64 3.76 -8.27
CA ASN A 183 -6.75 4.40 -7.57
C ASN A 183 -8.07 4.37 -8.34
N GLU A 184 -8.00 4.35 -9.67
CA GLU A 184 -9.14 4.39 -10.59
C GLU A 184 -9.45 2.99 -11.16
N PRO A 185 -10.65 2.76 -11.72
CA PRO A 185 -10.97 1.51 -12.42
C PRO A 185 -10.20 1.34 -13.75
N SER A 186 -9.64 2.43 -14.29
CA SER A 186 -8.84 2.43 -15.51
C SER A 186 -7.77 3.51 -15.47
N GLY A 187 -6.73 3.38 -16.29
CA GLY A 187 -5.58 4.28 -16.29
C GLY A 187 -4.30 3.58 -16.73
N ASN A 188 -3.19 4.31 -16.66
CA ASN A 188 -1.90 3.83 -17.15
C ASN A 188 -1.16 3.03 -16.06
N ILE A 189 -0.51 1.96 -16.50
CA ILE A 189 0.40 1.16 -15.68
C ILE A 189 1.78 1.29 -16.29
N ALA A 190 2.77 1.59 -15.45
CA ALA A 190 4.16 1.62 -15.85
C ALA A 190 4.83 0.30 -15.46
N MET A 191 5.67 -0.22 -16.36
CA MET A 191 6.63 -1.27 -16.04
C MET A 191 8.03 -0.69 -16.07
N THR A 192 8.90 -1.15 -15.18
CA THR A 192 10.32 -0.85 -15.30
C THR A 192 10.93 -1.59 -16.50
N ASN A 193 12.08 -1.11 -16.99
CA ASN A 193 12.78 -1.82 -18.07
C ASN A 193 13.12 -3.28 -17.70
N LYS A 194 13.39 -3.52 -16.41
CA LYS A 194 13.65 -4.87 -15.89
C LYS A 194 12.38 -5.73 -15.92
N GLU A 195 11.26 -5.25 -15.38
CA GLU A 195 9.97 -5.94 -15.43
C GLU A 195 9.59 -6.30 -16.87
N HIS A 196 9.68 -5.33 -17.79
CA HIS A 196 9.39 -5.54 -19.21
C HIS A 196 10.33 -6.59 -19.84
N SER A 197 11.62 -6.52 -19.54
CA SER A 197 12.59 -7.49 -20.06
C SER A 197 12.29 -8.91 -19.55
N VAL A 198 12.02 -9.06 -18.26
CA VAL A 198 11.71 -10.36 -17.64
C VAL A 198 10.38 -10.92 -18.15
N ALA A 199 9.36 -10.08 -18.33
CA ALA A 199 8.09 -10.48 -18.94
C ALA A 199 8.30 -11.07 -20.35
N SER A 200 9.17 -10.46 -21.17
CA SER A 200 9.48 -10.96 -22.52
C SER A 200 10.15 -12.34 -22.54
N LEU A 201 10.91 -12.67 -21.49
CA LEU A 201 11.58 -13.97 -21.32
C LEU A 201 10.62 -15.04 -20.78
N LEU A 202 9.75 -14.67 -19.83
CA LEU A 202 8.84 -15.60 -19.16
C LEU A 202 7.54 -15.85 -19.94
N LYS A 203 7.09 -14.89 -20.77
CA LYS A 203 5.90 -14.99 -21.65
C LYS A 203 4.67 -15.49 -20.88
N ASN A 204 4.13 -16.65 -21.27
CA ASN A 204 3.00 -17.33 -20.62
C ASN A 204 3.22 -17.69 -19.14
N ARG A 205 4.45 -17.57 -18.63
CA ARG A 205 4.78 -17.74 -17.20
C ARG A 205 4.89 -16.43 -16.44
N TYR A 206 4.63 -15.30 -17.08
CA TYR A 206 4.58 -13.98 -16.46
C TYR A 206 3.15 -13.48 -16.39
N PHE A 207 2.77 -12.97 -15.23
CA PHE A 207 1.47 -12.37 -14.99
C PHE A 207 1.65 -10.94 -14.49
N LEU A 208 0.94 -10.02 -15.13
CA LEU A 208 0.72 -8.69 -14.57
C LEU A 208 -0.62 -8.72 -13.82
N PHE A 209 -0.58 -8.57 -12.50
CA PHE A 209 -1.75 -8.53 -11.63
C PHE A 209 -2.04 -7.09 -11.22
N VAL A 210 -3.22 -6.58 -11.51
CA VAL A 210 -3.57 -5.17 -11.31
C VAL A 210 -4.72 -5.06 -10.32
N VAL A 211 -4.46 -4.46 -9.17
CA VAL A 211 -5.49 -4.07 -8.19
C VAL A 211 -5.94 -2.65 -8.51
N LYS A 212 -7.23 -2.50 -8.78
CA LYS A 212 -7.85 -1.28 -9.31
C LYS A 212 -8.83 -0.68 -8.32
N ASN A 213 -9.17 0.58 -8.52
CA ASN A 213 -10.26 1.27 -7.85
C ASN A 213 -10.12 1.40 -6.31
N PHE A 214 -8.91 1.70 -5.81
CA PHE A 214 -8.70 1.94 -4.38
C PHE A 214 -9.53 3.10 -3.82
N ARG A 215 -9.93 4.09 -4.64
CA ARG A 215 -10.78 5.21 -4.22
C ARG A 215 -12.21 4.82 -3.86
N GLU A 216 -12.66 3.62 -4.25
CA GLU A 216 -13.99 3.12 -3.98
C GLU A 216 -13.95 1.66 -3.50
N ASN A 217 -14.19 0.70 -4.39
CA ASN A 217 -14.22 -0.72 -4.08
C ASN A 217 -13.10 -1.45 -4.86
N PRO A 218 -12.03 -1.90 -4.18
CA PRO A 218 -10.91 -2.56 -4.84
C PRO A 218 -11.30 -3.87 -5.50
N PHE A 219 -10.93 -4.02 -6.76
CA PHE A 219 -11.05 -5.26 -7.53
C PHE A 219 -9.78 -5.53 -8.32
N HIS A 220 -9.65 -6.70 -8.93
CA HIS A 220 -8.46 -7.04 -9.70
C HIS A 220 -8.77 -7.53 -11.11
N GLU A 221 -7.77 -7.36 -11.97
CA GLU A 221 -7.67 -8.00 -13.27
C GLU A 221 -6.24 -8.51 -13.42
N PHE A 222 -6.03 -9.61 -14.13
CA PHE A 222 -4.70 -10.14 -14.39
C PHE A 222 -4.50 -10.49 -15.86
N PHE A 223 -3.27 -10.30 -16.33
CA PHE A 223 -2.89 -10.49 -17.72
C PHE A 223 -1.74 -11.50 -17.79
N GLN A 224 -2.02 -12.68 -18.35
CA GLN A 224 -1.00 -13.65 -18.72
C GLN A 224 -0.30 -13.20 -20.01
N ASP A 225 1.02 -13.31 -20.05
CA ASP A 225 1.84 -12.82 -21.16
C ASP A 225 1.46 -11.38 -21.57
N PRO A 226 1.62 -10.40 -20.66
CA PRO A 226 1.11 -9.04 -20.88
C PRO A 226 1.66 -8.39 -22.16
N LEU A 227 2.87 -8.76 -22.60
CA LEU A 227 3.51 -8.21 -23.79
C LEU A 227 3.02 -8.84 -25.10
N GLY A 228 2.58 -10.12 -25.06
CA GLY A 228 1.97 -10.82 -26.19
C GLY A 228 0.45 -10.71 -26.25
N GLY A 229 -0.18 -10.13 -25.22
CA GLY A 229 -1.62 -10.05 -25.05
C GLY A 229 -2.26 -8.78 -25.59
N LYS A 230 -3.27 -8.30 -24.86
CA LYS A 230 -4.12 -7.15 -25.26
C LYS A 230 -3.53 -5.78 -24.89
N LEU A 231 -2.48 -5.75 -24.05
CA LEU A 231 -1.90 -4.51 -23.56
C LEU A 231 -0.93 -3.94 -24.58
N ILE A 232 -0.98 -2.63 -24.79
CA ILE A 232 -0.08 -1.91 -25.69
C ILE A 232 0.91 -1.12 -24.83
N PHE A 233 2.18 -1.52 -24.87
CA PHE A 233 3.25 -0.85 -24.15
C PHE A 233 3.96 0.16 -25.06
N ASN A 234 3.90 1.43 -24.67
CA ASN A 234 4.67 2.48 -25.32
C ASN A 234 5.96 2.71 -24.56
N ARG A 235 7.10 2.60 -25.26
CA ARG A 235 8.40 2.91 -24.67
C ARG A 235 8.50 4.41 -24.41
N VAL A 236 8.64 4.79 -23.14
CA VAL A 236 8.91 6.16 -22.72
C VAL A 236 10.35 6.23 -22.22
N GLU A 237 11.16 7.06 -22.86
CA GLU A 237 12.55 7.29 -22.45
C GLU A 237 12.64 8.61 -21.67
N GLN A 238 13.28 8.55 -20.51
CA GLN A 238 13.59 9.72 -19.69
C GLN A 238 15.10 9.77 -19.49
N ARG A 239 15.69 10.96 -19.66
CA ARG A 239 17.11 11.20 -19.38
C ARG A 239 17.27 11.60 -17.92
N THR A 240 17.91 10.74 -17.13
CA THR A 240 18.23 11.03 -15.73
C THR A 240 19.68 11.52 -15.62
N VAL A 241 19.92 12.59 -14.87
CA VAL A 241 21.27 13.01 -14.50
C VAL A 241 21.73 12.15 -13.32
N GLN A 242 22.77 11.34 -13.53
CA GLN A 242 23.35 10.54 -12.46
C GLN A 242 24.51 11.31 -11.80
N ILE A 243 24.38 11.61 -10.51
CA ILE A 243 25.45 12.19 -9.70
C ILE A 243 26.16 11.04 -8.98
N ASN A 244 27.45 10.85 -9.27
CA ASN A 244 28.27 9.84 -8.61
C ASN A 244 29.22 10.49 -7.61
N TRP A 245 29.30 9.93 -6.41
CA TRP A 245 30.29 10.30 -5.40
C TRP A 245 31.31 9.17 -5.31
N THR A 246 32.57 9.45 -5.64
CA THR A 246 33.66 8.47 -5.59
C THR A 246 34.66 8.88 -4.51
N THR A 247 35.07 7.92 -3.68
CA THR A 247 36.22 8.08 -2.78
C THR A 247 37.25 6.99 -3.06
N LYS A 248 38.49 7.22 -2.64
CA LYS A 248 39.54 6.20 -2.65
C LYS A 248 39.59 5.57 -1.25
N VAL A 249 39.58 4.24 -1.20
CA VAL A 249 39.78 3.45 0.03
C VAL A 249 41.27 3.12 0.17
#